data_AF-A0A261Y431-F1
#
_entry.id   AF-A0A261Y431-F1
#
_cell.length_a   1.000
_cell.length_b   1.000
_cell.length_c   1.000
_cell.angle_alpha   90.00
_cell.angle_beta   90.00
_cell.angle_gamma   90.00
#
_symmetry.space_group_name_H-M   'P 1'
#
loop_
_entity.id
_entity.type
_entity.pdbx_description
1 polymer ?
#
loop_
_entity_poly.entity_id
_entity_poly.type
_entity_poly.pdbx_seq_one_letter_code
_entity_poly.pdbx_strand_id
1 'polypeptide(L)'
;MLSKVLSVPAVVAIASIVSVARAVDLSCNDNVAVYWGQNSYGATNAADRANWQKRLAHYCRDDAIDVIPLAFMTTSYGVGGLPEINLADACNNNDNGTFPGTNLADCGRLADDIEYCQSKGKTILLSMGGATGNAGFEDANQASEFATTAWNMFLGGTHQYRPFGKASLDGIDLDIESPHNPELWEVFTERLRQHFNETNRQYVISAAPQCVFPDAALGTWLNHAWVDMVFVQFYNNFCGLNAYGDAKQWNFGDWAVWAKTRSKNDKVRVFIGAPASATAAGTGYLDIAKLQNAATETARSFSSFGGIMLWDASQAEANNGYAQAIKQTLKSNSSCGSTSTLANCTADAWTAGNNYQAGARVAHTGFVWEAKWSASSEPGNASGEQSEWMAVQECT
;
A
#
# COMPACT_ATOMS: atom_id res chain seq x y z
N MET A 1 0.05 -49.66 -61.91
CA MET A 1 -0.72 -49.69 -60.64
C MET A 1 -0.11 -48.67 -59.70
N LEU A 2 -0.93 -47.77 -59.16
CA LEU A 2 -0.55 -46.59 -58.37
C LEU A 2 0.19 -46.96 -57.08
N SER A 3 1.31 -46.30 -56.80
CA SER A 3 1.90 -46.24 -55.45
C SER A 3 1.24 -45.10 -54.68
N LYS A 4 0.52 -45.42 -53.60
CA LYS A 4 -0.11 -44.46 -52.70
C LYS A 4 0.94 -43.86 -51.76
N VAL A 5 1.18 -42.55 -51.87
CA VAL A 5 1.89 -41.76 -50.87
C VAL A 5 0.92 -41.48 -49.72
N LEU A 6 1.17 -42.01 -48.53
CA LEU A 6 0.46 -41.63 -47.30
C LEU A 6 1.04 -40.32 -46.76
N SER A 7 0.24 -39.26 -46.77
CA SER A 7 0.54 -38.01 -46.07
C SER A 7 0.17 -38.15 -44.59
N VAL A 8 1.15 -38.01 -43.70
CA VAL A 8 0.93 -37.89 -42.25
C VAL A 8 0.65 -36.41 -41.94
N PRO A 9 -0.48 -36.05 -41.29
CA PRO A 9 -0.72 -34.67 -40.92
C PRO A 9 0.15 -34.30 -39.71
N ALA A 10 0.94 -33.23 -39.83
CA ALA A 10 1.69 -32.66 -38.72
C ALA A 10 0.71 -31.98 -37.75
N VAL A 11 0.58 -32.53 -36.55
CA VAL A 11 -0.15 -31.89 -35.44
C VAL A 11 0.74 -30.79 -34.86
N VAL A 12 0.44 -29.53 -35.18
CA VAL A 12 1.06 -28.37 -34.54
C VAL A 12 0.40 -28.20 -33.17
N ALA A 13 1.10 -28.61 -32.12
CA ALA A 13 0.70 -28.32 -30.74
C ALA A 13 0.94 -26.82 -30.47
N ILE A 14 -0.13 -26.02 -30.53
CA ILE A 14 -0.10 -24.63 -30.06
C ILE A 14 -0.04 -24.71 -28.53
N ALA A 15 1.15 -24.54 -27.97
CA ALA A 15 1.31 -24.32 -26.53
C ALA A 15 0.71 -22.95 -26.20
N SER A 16 -0.54 -22.95 -25.77
CA SER A 16 -1.17 -21.77 -25.17
C SER A 16 -0.36 -21.40 -23.93
N ILE A 17 0.42 -20.31 -24.01
CA ILE A 17 1.01 -19.69 -22.83
C ILE A 17 -0.17 -19.14 -22.03
N VAL A 18 -0.66 -19.92 -21.07
CA VAL A 18 -1.56 -19.41 -20.05
C VAL A 18 -0.70 -18.46 -19.22
N SER A 19 -0.83 -17.16 -19.48
CA SER A 19 -0.31 -16.12 -18.59
C SER A 19 -0.97 -16.34 -17.24
N VAL A 20 -0.28 -17.00 -16.31
CA VAL A 20 -0.73 -17.09 -14.92
C VAL A 20 -0.71 -15.65 -14.43
N ALA A 21 -1.90 -15.07 -14.26
CA ALA A 21 -2.01 -13.74 -13.67
C ALA A 21 -1.38 -13.80 -12.28
N ARG A 22 -0.30 -13.05 -12.07
CA ARG A 22 0.42 -13.03 -10.80
C ARG A 22 -0.15 -11.90 -9.97
N ALA A 23 -0.48 -12.19 -8.71
CA ALA A 23 -0.68 -11.20 -7.67
C ALA A 23 0.54 -10.27 -7.55
N VAL A 24 0.43 -9.21 -6.74
CA VAL A 24 1.50 -8.21 -6.51
C VAL A 24 2.90 -8.84 -6.42
N ASP A 25 3.85 -8.33 -7.20
CA ASP A 25 5.24 -8.80 -7.18
C ASP A 25 6.11 -7.86 -6.35
N LEU A 26 6.26 -8.18 -5.07
CA LEU A 26 7.08 -7.42 -4.13
C LEU A 26 8.59 -7.62 -4.34
N SER A 27 9.01 -8.42 -5.33
CA SER A 27 10.39 -8.40 -5.81
C SER A 27 10.65 -7.23 -6.77
N CYS A 28 9.59 -6.61 -7.31
CA CYS A 28 9.64 -5.43 -8.16
C CYS A 28 9.37 -4.14 -7.36
N ASN A 29 9.76 -3.02 -7.95
CA ASN A 29 9.54 -1.66 -7.45
C ASN A 29 8.59 -0.86 -8.36
N ASP A 30 7.82 -1.56 -9.20
CA ASP A 30 6.92 -0.95 -10.17
C ASP A 30 5.43 -1.11 -9.86
N ASN A 31 5.11 -1.44 -8.61
CA ASN A 31 3.75 -1.70 -8.18
C ASN A 31 2.97 -0.39 -8.01
N VAL A 32 1.69 -0.41 -8.35
CA VAL A 32 0.75 0.68 -8.10
C VAL A 32 -0.42 0.14 -7.29
N ALA A 33 -0.60 0.70 -6.10
CA ALA A 33 -1.77 0.48 -5.26
C ALA A 33 -2.76 1.63 -5.45
N VAL A 34 -4.06 1.34 -5.53
CA VAL A 34 -5.08 2.39 -5.65
C VAL A 34 -6.25 2.06 -4.74
N TYR A 35 -6.55 2.94 -3.78
CA TYR A 35 -7.70 2.77 -2.90
C TYR A 35 -9.01 2.83 -3.70
N TRP A 36 -9.97 1.98 -3.35
CA TRP A 36 -11.31 1.98 -3.93
C TRP A 36 -12.36 1.78 -2.84
N GLY A 37 -13.45 2.52 -2.91
CA GLY A 37 -14.59 2.36 -2.03
C GLY A 37 -15.18 3.69 -1.59
N GLN A 38 -14.38 4.72 -1.35
CA GLN A 38 -14.88 5.98 -0.78
C GLN A 38 -15.38 7.02 -1.80
N ASN A 39 -15.18 6.80 -3.11
CA ASN A 39 -15.64 7.71 -4.15
C ASN A 39 -15.20 9.18 -3.89
N SER A 40 -13.90 9.38 -3.65
CA SER A 40 -13.31 10.71 -3.37
C SER A 40 -13.68 11.75 -4.44
N TYR A 41 -13.76 11.34 -5.71
CA TYR A 41 -14.23 12.22 -6.78
C TYR A 41 -15.67 12.67 -6.56
N GLY A 42 -16.59 11.74 -6.25
CA GLY A 42 -17.99 12.07 -5.98
C GLY A 42 -18.18 12.95 -4.74
N ALA A 43 -17.35 12.75 -3.70
CA ALA A 43 -17.35 13.60 -2.51
C ALA A 43 -16.99 15.06 -2.82
N THR A 44 -16.15 15.29 -3.83
CA THR A 44 -15.74 16.65 -4.26
C THR A 44 -16.51 17.17 -5.46
N ASN A 45 -17.27 16.31 -6.17
CA ASN A 45 -18.03 16.62 -7.38
C ASN A 45 -19.45 16.03 -7.31
N ALA A 46 -20.22 16.42 -6.29
CA ALA A 46 -21.53 15.81 -5.98
C ALA A 46 -22.57 15.91 -7.13
N ALA A 47 -22.43 16.91 -8.01
CA ALA A 47 -23.31 17.09 -9.16
C ALA A 47 -22.95 16.18 -10.36
N ASP A 48 -21.70 15.70 -10.44
CA ASP A 48 -21.22 14.91 -11.57
C ASP A 48 -21.29 13.40 -11.30
N ARG A 49 -22.52 12.92 -11.11
CA ARG A 49 -22.79 11.49 -10.84
C ARG A 49 -22.33 10.58 -11.97
N ALA A 50 -22.19 11.10 -13.19
CA ALA A 50 -21.73 10.33 -14.33
C ALA A 50 -20.26 9.89 -14.17
N ASN A 51 -19.46 10.63 -13.38
CA ASN A 51 -18.04 10.38 -13.14
C ASN A 51 -17.73 9.93 -11.71
N TRP A 52 -18.75 9.68 -10.89
CA TRP A 52 -18.58 8.98 -9.61
C TRP A 52 -17.95 7.60 -9.81
N GLN A 53 -17.36 7.09 -8.72
CA GLN A 53 -16.72 5.78 -8.64
C GLN A 53 -17.54 4.68 -9.34
N LYS A 54 -16.86 3.88 -10.15
CA LYS A 54 -17.45 2.71 -10.81
C LYS A 54 -17.41 1.48 -9.93
N ARG A 55 -18.13 0.44 -10.35
CA ARG A 55 -17.98 -0.91 -9.77
C ARG A 55 -16.51 -1.35 -9.78
N LEU A 56 -16.11 -2.12 -8.77
CA LEU A 56 -14.73 -2.60 -8.60
C LEU A 56 -14.19 -3.26 -9.88
N ALA A 57 -14.98 -4.11 -10.55
CA ALA A 57 -14.55 -4.78 -11.78
C ALA A 57 -14.16 -3.84 -12.94
N HIS A 58 -14.63 -2.57 -12.91
CA HIS A 58 -14.21 -1.56 -13.87
C HIS A 58 -12.71 -1.30 -13.78
N TYR A 59 -12.24 -0.94 -12.58
CA TYR A 59 -10.83 -0.68 -12.27
C TYR A 59 -9.98 -1.93 -12.43
N CYS A 60 -10.60 -3.10 -12.32
CA CYS A 60 -9.90 -4.36 -12.49
C CYS A 60 -9.48 -4.68 -13.93
N ARG A 61 -9.89 -3.87 -14.90
CA ARG A 61 -9.37 -3.91 -16.29
C ARG A 61 -8.18 -3.00 -16.52
N ASP A 62 -7.87 -2.14 -15.57
CA ASP A 62 -6.76 -1.21 -15.69
C ASP A 62 -5.46 -1.93 -15.37
N ASP A 63 -4.63 -2.18 -16.37
CA ASP A 63 -3.32 -2.81 -16.21
C ASP A 63 -2.32 -1.90 -15.47
N ALA A 64 -2.72 -0.68 -15.13
CA ALA A 64 -1.95 0.20 -14.25
C ALA A 64 -1.94 -0.27 -12.79
N ILE A 65 -3.00 -0.94 -12.33
CA ILE A 65 -3.26 -1.17 -10.89
C ILE A 65 -2.89 -2.62 -10.51
N ASP A 66 -2.02 -2.81 -9.52
CA ASP A 66 -1.65 -4.16 -9.04
C ASP A 66 -2.33 -4.50 -7.71
N VAL A 67 -2.58 -3.50 -6.86
CA VAL A 67 -3.18 -3.68 -5.53
C VAL A 67 -4.39 -2.75 -5.37
N ILE A 68 -5.49 -3.26 -4.83
CA ILE A 68 -6.69 -2.48 -4.52
C ILE A 68 -7.09 -2.72 -3.06
N PRO A 69 -6.77 -1.79 -2.14
CA PRO A 69 -7.38 -1.73 -0.83
C PRO A 69 -8.85 -1.29 -0.91
N LEU A 70 -9.74 -2.12 -0.38
CA LEU A 70 -11.17 -1.85 -0.28
C LEU A 70 -11.45 -1.00 0.96
N ALA A 71 -11.82 0.26 0.73
CA ALA A 71 -11.91 1.32 1.72
C ALA A 71 -13.38 1.62 2.08
N PHE A 72 -13.88 1.31 3.27
CA PHE A 72 -13.19 0.72 4.43
C PHE A 72 -14.10 -0.22 5.24
N MET A 73 -13.46 -1.08 6.04
CA MET A 73 -14.01 -1.57 7.30
C MET A 73 -13.79 -0.48 8.38
N THR A 74 -14.86 0.22 8.75
CA THR A 74 -14.79 1.41 9.60
C THR A 74 -14.86 1.10 11.09
N THR A 75 -15.31 -0.10 11.46
CA THR A 75 -15.53 -0.47 12.87
C THR A 75 -15.24 -1.95 13.07
N SER A 76 -14.50 -2.30 14.11
CA SER A 76 -14.20 -3.70 14.45
C SER A 76 -15.36 -4.37 15.19
N TYR A 77 -15.91 -3.69 16.19
CA TYR A 77 -17.01 -4.19 17.04
C TYR A 77 -18.21 -3.21 16.99
N GLY A 78 -19.10 -3.43 16.02
CA GLY A 78 -20.36 -2.71 15.87
C GLY A 78 -21.56 -3.46 16.46
N VAL A 79 -22.75 -3.19 15.94
CA VAL A 79 -23.99 -3.85 16.38
C VAL A 79 -23.89 -5.37 16.18
N GLY A 80 -24.19 -6.12 17.25
CA GLY A 80 -24.09 -7.58 17.25
C GLY A 80 -22.66 -8.11 17.44
N GLY A 81 -21.70 -7.24 17.78
CA GLY A 81 -20.29 -7.62 17.97
C GLY A 81 -19.56 -7.91 16.67
N LEU A 82 -20.06 -7.41 15.54
CA LEU A 82 -19.53 -7.64 14.20
C LEU A 82 -19.01 -6.34 13.57
N PRO A 83 -18.10 -6.44 12.59
CA PRO A 83 -17.56 -5.25 11.94
C PRO A 83 -18.61 -4.48 11.14
N GLU A 84 -18.32 -3.22 10.86
CA GLU A 84 -19.10 -2.38 9.95
C GLU A 84 -18.24 -1.96 8.75
N ILE A 85 -18.88 -1.88 7.58
CA ILE A 85 -18.23 -1.57 6.30
C ILE A 85 -18.98 -0.41 5.67
N ASN A 86 -18.21 0.54 5.16
CA ASN A 86 -18.70 1.63 4.33
C ASN A 86 -17.81 1.76 3.10
N LEU A 87 -18.35 1.44 1.93
CA LEU A 87 -17.75 1.61 0.61
C LEU A 87 -18.56 2.67 -0.18
N ALA A 88 -18.92 3.77 0.49
CA ALA A 88 -19.75 4.85 -0.03
C ALA A 88 -20.97 4.31 -0.80
N ASP A 89 -21.20 4.80 -2.02
CA ASP A 89 -22.32 4.40 -2.88
C ASP A 89 -22.21 2.95 -3.41
N ALA A 90 -21.05 2.29 -3.26
CA ALA A 90 -20.84 0.93 -3.71
C ALA A 90 -21.34 -0.14 -2.72
N CYS A 91 -21.28 0.11 -1.41
CA CYS A 91 -21.96 -0.72 -0.40
C CYS A 91 -21.86 -0.10 0.99
N ASN A 92 -22.98 0.15 1.68
CA ASN A 92 -22.97 0.61 3.07
C ASN A 92 -24.24 0.19 3.82
N ASN A 93 -24.24 0.36 5.14
CA ASN A 93 -25.34 -0.07 6.01
C ASN A 93 -26.64 0.77 5.90
N ASN A 94 -26.61 1.93 5.24
CA ASN A 94 -27.79 2.76 5.02
C ASN A 94 -28.48 2.44 3.69
N ASP A 95 -27.69 2.18 2.64
CA ASP A 95 -28.19 2.01 1.27
C ASP A 95 -28.34 0.53 0.86
N ASN A 96 -27.82 -0.40 1.66
CA ASN A 96 -27.87 -1.84 1.41
C ASN A 96 -28.51 -2.60 2.58
N GLY A 97 -28.97 -3.82 2.30
CA GLY A 97 -29.39 -4.73 3.36
C GLY A 97 -28.22 -5.09 4.27
N THR A 98 -28.49 -5.28 5.56
CA THR A 98 -27.50 -5.76 6.53
C THR A 98 -27.83 -7.20 6.96
N PHE A 99 -26.83 -7.90 7.52
CA PHE A 99 -27.09 -9.19 8.13
C PHE A 99 -27.99 -9.04 9.37
N PRO A 100 -28.94 -9.96 9.62
CA PRO A 100 -29.91 -9.82 10.71
C PRO A 100 -29.27 -9.59 12.09
N GLY A 101 -29.70 -8.55 12.79
CA GLY A 101 -29.20 -8.19 14.13
C GLY A 101 -27.86 -7.47 14.14
N THR A 102 -27.44 -6.93 12.99
CA THR A 102 -26.12 -6.30 12.79
C THR A 102 -26.25 -5.04 11.95
N ASN A 103 -25.21 -4.21 11.97
CA ASN A 103 -25.00 -3.11 11.01
C ASN A 103 -24.06 -3.50 9.87
N LEU A 104 -23.73 -4.78 9.74
CA LEU A 104 -22.80 -5.24 8.72
C LEU A 104 -23.52 -5.31 7.38
N ALA A 105 -23.11 -4.45 6.44
CA ALA A 105 -23.67 -4.42 5.09
C ALA A 105 -23.42 -5.75 4.36
N ASP A 106 -24.47 -6.28 3.72
CA ASP A 106 -24.38 -7.40 2.80
C ASP A 106 -23.98 -6.87 1.41
N CYS A 107 -22.68 -6.97 1.14
CA CYS A 107 -22.06 -6.54 -0.10
C CYS A 107 -21.82 -7.74 -1.05
N GLY A 108 -22.60 -8.83 -0.93
CA GLY A 108 -22.37 -10.07 -1.68
C GLY A 108 -22.28 -9.89 -3.20
N ARG A 109 -22.86 -8.81 -3.74
CA ARG A 109 -22.74 -8.39 -5.15
C ARG A 109 -21.31 -8.09 -5.61
N LEU A 110 -20.39 -7.81 -4.68
CA LEU A 110 -18.98 -7.57 -4.96
C LEU A 110 -18.17 -8.85 -5.10
N ALA A 111 -18.71 -10.02 -4.75
CA ALA A 111 -17.99 -11.29 -4.81
C ALA A 111 -17.40 -11.56 -6.21
N ASP A 112 -18.24 -11.42 -7.24
CA ASP A 112 -17.82 -11.64 -8.63
C ASP A 112 -16.83 -10.59 -9.12
N ASP A 113 -16.93 -9.34 -8.63
CA ASP A 113 -15.97 -8.29 -8.97
C ASP A 113 -14.60 -8.61 -8.36
N ILE A 114 -14.55 -9.01 -7.09
CA ILE A 114 -13.31 -9.40 -6.39
C ILE A 114 -12.64 -10.58 -7.09
N GLU A 115 -13.38 -11.66 -7.36
CA GLU A 115 -12.85 -12.83 -8.06
C GLU A 115 -12.38 -12.47 -9.47
N TYR A 116 -13.08 -11.57 -10.16
CA TYR A 116 -12.65 -11.05 -11.45
C TYR A 116 -11.32 -10.30 -11.36
N CYS A 117 -11.15 -9.43 -10.36
CA CYS A 117 -9.88 -8.72 -10.14
C CYS A 117 -8.72 -9.67 -9.85
N GLN A 118 -8.95 -10.67 -9.01
CA GLN A 118 -7.97 -11.72 -8.71
C GLN A 118 -7.61 -12.51 -9.98
N SER A 119 -8.59 -12.82 -10.84
CA SER A 119 -8.34 -13.44 -12.15
C SER A 119 -7.51 -12.57 -13.11
N LYS A 120 -7.46 -11.26 -12.87
CA LYS A 120 -6.62 -10.27 -13.56
C LYS A 120 -5.28 -10.04 -12.87
N GLY A 121 -4.95 -10.82 -11.84
CA GLY A 121 -3.69 -10.73 -11.12
C GLY A 121 -3.63 -9.58 -10.13
N LYS A 122 -4.78 -9.00 -9.76
CA LYS A 122 -4.82 -7.93 -8.76
C LYS A 122 -4.90 -8.52 -7.37
N THR A 123 -4.14 -7.94 -6.46
CA THR A 123 -4.23 -8.21 -5.02
C THR A 123 -5.31 -7.32 -4.41
N ILE A 124 -6.33 -7.93 -3.79
CA ILE A 124 -7.44 -7.20 -3.17
C ILE A 124 -7.33 -7.29 -1.65
N LEU A 125 -7.29 -6.14 -0.97
CA LEU A 125 -7.11 -6.06 0.49
C LEU A 125 -8.37 -5.50 1.14
N LEU A 126 -8.69 -5.92 2.36
CA LEU A 126 -9.62 -5.16 3.19
C LEU A 126 -8.85 -4.05 3.88
N SER A 127 -9.20 -2.79 3.62
CA SER A 127 -8.62 -1.67 4.36
C SER A 127 -9.44 -1.36 5.61
N MET A 128 -8.78 -1.37 6.75
CA MET A 128 -9.36 -1.15 8.08
C MET A 128 -9.03 0.24 8.58
N GLY A 129 -10.03 0.98 9.06
CA GLY A 129 -9.87 2.34 9.58
C GLY A 129 -10.40 3.40 8.62
N GLY A 130 -9.50 4.22 8.09
CA GLY A 130 -9.76 5.45 7.34
C GLY A 130 -10.03 6.66 8.25
N ALA A 131 -9.92 7.86 7.69
CA ALA A 131 -10.04 9.15 8.39
C ALA A 131 -11.23 9.33 9.35
N THR A 132 -12.36 8.65 9.07
CA THR A 132 -13.57 8.71 9.92
C THR A 132 -13.90 7.39 10.62
N GLY A 133 -13.07 6.36 10.43
CA GLY A 133 -13.24 5.05 11.05
C GLY A 133 -12.85 5.06 12.52
N ASN A 134 -13.45 4.16 13.29
CA ASN A 134 -13.13 3.89 14.68
C ASN A 134 -12.79 2.41 14.88
N ALA A 135 -12.05 1.83 13.93
CA ALA A 135 -11.53 0.48 14.04
C ALA A 135 -10.48 0.44 15.16
N GLY A 136 -10.61 -0.53 16.06
CA GLY A 136 -9.75 -0.64 17.23
C GLY A 136 -10.27 -1.70 18.20
N PHE A 137 -9.54 -1.85 19.31
CA PHE A 137 -9.76 -2.90 20.32
C PHE A 137 -9.59 -2.31 21.72
N GLU A 138 -10.33 -2.83 22.70
CA GLU A 138 -10.20 -2.43 24.10
C GLU A 138 -9.06 -3.17 24.80
N ASP A 139 -8.80 -4.42 24.41
CA ASP A 139 -7.75 -5.26 24.96
C ASP A 139 -7.18 -6.28 23.96
N ALA A 140 -6.16 -7.03 24.40
CA ALA A 140 -5.48 -8.04 23.58
C ALA A 140 -6.38 -9.23 23.22
N ASN A 141 -7.38 -9.57 24.05
CA ASN A 141 -8.30 -10.66 23.76
C ASN A 141 -9.22 -10.26 22.61
N GLN A 142 -9.78 -9.05 22.64
CA GLN A 142 -10.56 -8.51 21.53
C GLN A 142 -9.74 -8.44 20.25
N ALA A 143 -8.49 -7.96 20.30
CA ALA A 143 -7.63 -7.92 19.12
C ALA A 143 -7.42 -9.32 18.49
N SER A 144 -7.14 -10.32 19.32
CA SER A 144 -6.93 -11.71 18.89
C SER A 144 -8.22 -12.39 18.39
N GLU A 145 -9.34 -12.18 19.09
CA GLU A 145 -10.65 -12.68 18.67
C GLU A 145 -11.04 -12.05 17.34
N PHE A 146 -10.91 -10.73 17.21
CA PHE A 146 -11.24 -10.02 15.99
C PHE A 146 -10.36 -10.44 14.80
N ALA A 147 -9.07 -10.74 15.00
CA ALA A 147 -8.24 -11.31 13.94
C ALA A 147 -8.82 -12.64 13.40
N THR A 148 -9.38 -13.46 14.29
CA THR A 148 -10.07 -14.70 13.90
C THR A 148 -11.40 -14.42 13.22
N THR A 149 -12.16 -13.43 13.69
CA THR A 149 -13.40 -12.96 13.05
C THR A 149 -13.13 -12.43 11.64
N ALA A 150 -12.13 -11.57 11.46
CA ALA A 150 -11.73 -11.01 10.17
C ALA A 150 -11.29 -12.12 9.20
N TRP A 151 -10.48 -13.08 9.67
CA TRP A 151 -10.10 -14.26 8.90
C TRP A 151 -11.32 -15.05 8.39
N ASN A 152 -12.28 -15.29 9.28
CA ASN A 152 -13.48 -16.09 8.99
C ASN A 152 -14.50 -15.38 8.09
N MET A 153 -14.56 -14.05 8.13
CA MET A 153 -15.56 -13.27 7.39
C MET A 153 -15.07 -12.80 6.02
N PHE A 154 -13.78 -12.45 5.90
CA PHE A 154 -13.23 -11.76 4.72
C PHE A 154 -12.17 -12.55 3.97
N LEU A 155 -11.45 -13.44 4.66
CA LEU A 155 -10.29 -14.14 4.11
C LEU A 155 -10.62 -15.62 3.95
N GLY A 156 -9.69 -16.51 4.32
CA GLY A 156 -9.76 -17.94 4.04
C GLY A 156 -10.61 -18.77 5.01
N GLY A 157 -11.11 -18.18 6.10
CA GLY A 157 -11.96 -18.89 7.05
C GLY A 157 -13.42 -18.96 6.62
N THR A 158 -14.30 -19.39 7.52
CA THR A 158 -15.75 -19.53 7.26
C THR A 158 -16.56 -18.86 8.35
N HIS A 159 -17.61 -18.13 7.95
CA HIS A 159 -18.56 -17.49 8.85
C HIS A 159 -19.94 -17.49 8.21
N GLN A 160 -21.00 -17.46 9.04
CA GLN A 160 -22.38 -17.37 8.53
C GLN A 160 -22.69 -16.01 7.89
N TYR A 161 -21.98 -14.96 8.31
CA TYR A 161 -22.06 -13.61 7.75
C TYR A 161 -20.76 -13.31 7.02
N ARG A 162 -20.80 -13.30 5.70
CA ARG A 162 -19.67 -12.96 4.83
C ARG A 162 -20.06 -11.80 3.93
N PRO A 163 -19.59 -10.58 4.21
CA PRO A 163 -20.01 -9.37 3.48
C PRO A 163 -19.73 -9.40 2.00
N PHE A 164 -18.69 -10.12 1.57
CA PHE A 164 -18.35 -10.28 0.16
C PHE A 164 -18.75 -11.66 -0.38
N GLY A 165 -19.76 -12.28 0.23
CA GLY A 165 -20.26 -13.59 -0.15
C GLY A 165 -19.17 -14.66 -0.14
N LYS A 166 -19.04 -15.38 -1.25
CA LYS A 166 -18.06 -16.47 -1.42
C LYS A 166 -16.61 -15.98 -1.62
N ALA A 167 -16.39 -14.70 -1.91
CA ALA A 167 -15.06 -14.21 -2.21
C ALA A 167 -14.19 -14.18 -0.93
N SER A 168 -12.91 -14.47 -1.12
CA SER A 168 -11.87 -14.36 -0.09
C SER A 168 -10.81 -13.38 -0.58
N LEU A 169 -10.56 -12.33 0.19
CA LEU A 169 -9.57 -11.32 -0.13
C LEU A 169 -8.14 -11.87 0.03
N ASP A 170 -7.17 -11.12 -0.47
CA ASP A 170 -5.75 -11.48 -0.52
C ASP A 170 -4.95 -10.96 0.68
N GLY A 171 -5.60 -10.23 1.59
CA GLY A 171 -4.92 -9.65 2.74
C GLY A 171 -5.68 -8.53 3.43
N ILE A 172 -4.97 -7.86 4.33
CA ILE A 172 -5.47 -6.73 5.12
C ILE A 172 -4.56 -5.53 4.88
N ASP A 173 -5.16 -4.35 4.83
CA ASP A 173 -4.51 -3.06 4.89
C ASP A 173 -4.92 -2.35 6.18
N LEU A 174 -3.95 -1.82 6.94
CA LEU A 174 -4.20 -1.02 8.14
C LEU A 174 -4.03 0.46 7.84
N ASP A 175 -5.13 1.17 7.65
CA ASP A 175 -5.19 2.62 7.48
C ASP A 175 -5.71 3.25 8.78
N ILE A 176 -4.92 3.11 9.84
CA ILE A 176 -5.26 3.58 11.18
C ILE A 176 -4.71 4.99 11.37
N GLU A 177 -5.59 5.98 11.35
CA GLU A 177 -5.21 7.40 11.40
C GLU A 177 -5.31 8.01 12.82
N SER A 178 -5.71 7.23 13.82
CA SER A 178 -5.86 7.68 15.22
C SER A 178 -5.02 6.83 16.18
N PRO A 179 -4.27 7.43 17.13
CA PRO A 179 -3.23 6.74 17.90
C PRO A 179 -3.73 5.93 19.11
N HIS A 180 -4.81 5.16 18.94
CA HIS A 180 -5.39 4.37 20.03
C HIS A 180 -4.79 2.97 20.09
N ASN A 181 -3.98 2.72 21.13
CA ASN A 181 -3.43 1.40 21.51
C ASN A 181 -2.73 0.65 20.34
N PRO A 182 -1.67 1.22 19.73
CA PRO A 182 -0.97 0.62 18.59
C PRO A 182 -0.47 -0.82 18.85
N GLU A 183 -0.16 -1.16 20.10
CA GLU A 183 0.24 -2.50 20.52
C GLU A 183 -0.86 -3.56 20.33
N LEU A 184 -2.13 -3.19 20.31
CA LEU A 184 -3.22 -4.14 20.08
C LEU A 184 -3.30 -4.58 18.61
N TRP A 185 -2.89 -3.71 17.69
CA TRP A 185 -2.74 -4.08 16.28
C TRP A 185 -1.60 -5.10 16.07
N GLU A 186 -0.61 -5.16 16.97
CA GLU A 186 0.44 -6.18 16.95
C GLU A 186 -0.18 -7.54 17.24
N VAL A 187 -0.97 -7.64 18.32
CA VAL A 187 -1.70 -8.86 18.69
C VAL A 187 -2.63 -9.33 17.58
N PHE A 188 -3.40 -8.41 16.98
CA PHE A 188 -4.25 -8.69 15.83
C PHE A 188 -3.42 -9.28 14.67
N THR A 189 -2.30 -8.64 14.33
CA THR A 189 -1.45 -9.05 13.20
C THR A 189 -0.80 -10.40 13.43
N GLU A 190 -0.29 -10.67 14.63
CA GLU A 190 0.31 -11.95 14.98
C GLU A 190 -0.71 -13.09 14.91
N ARG A 191 -1.91 -12.87 15.44
CA ARG A 191 -2.99 -13.86 15.36
C ARG A 191 -3.45 -14.09 13.93
N LEU A 192 -3.55 -13.03 13.12
CA LEU A 192 -3.92 -13.14 11.71
C LEU A 192 -2.87 -13.95 10.91
N ARG A 193 -1.59 -13.74 11.18
CA ARG A 193 -0.51 -14.52 10.54
C ARG A 193 -0.48 -15.98 10.95
N GLN A 194 -0.94 -16.33 12.15
CA GLN A 194 -1.14 -17.74 12.52
C GLN A 194 -2.13 -18.40 11.56
N HIS A 195 -3.26 -17.76 11.25
CA HIS A 195 -4.23 -18.25 10.26
C HIS A 195 -3.64 -18.35 8.85
N PHE A 196 -2.81 -17.38 8.44
CA PHE A 196 -2.16 -17.43 7.12
C PHE A 196 -1.27 -18.66 6.97
N ASN A 197 -0.55 -19.03 8.03
CA ASN A 197 0.35 -20.19 8.05
C ASN A 197 -0.38 -21.55 8.09
N GLU A 198 -1.70 -21.56 8.32
CA GLU A 198 -2.52 -22.78 8.25
C GLU A 198 -2.90 -23.15 6.81
N THR A 199 -2.59 -22.31 5.83
CA THR A 199 -2.93 -22.51 4.41
C THR A 199 -1.72 -22.35 3.50
N ASN A 200 -1.82 -22.87 2.27
CA ASN A 200 -0.80 -22.64 1.23
C ASN A 200 -1.05 -21.36 0.40
N ARG A 201 -2.16 -20.64 0.66
CA ARG A 201 -2.44 -19.38 -0.02
C ARG A 201 -1.58 -18.28 0.60
N GLN A 202 -0.93 -17.50 -0.25
CA GLN A 202 -0.20 -16.32 0.20
C GLN A 202 -1.18 -15.19 0.47
N TYR A 203 -1.06 -14.59 1.65
CA TYR A 203 -1.75 -13.37 2.04
C TYR A 203 -0.71 -12.29 2.32
N VAL A 204 -1.08 -11.03 2.12
CA VAL A 204 -0.22 -9.88 2.41
C VAL A 204 -0.84 -8.97 3.47
N ILE A 205 0.02 -8.26 4.18
CA ILE A 205 -0.37 -7.22 5.13
C ILE A 205 0.24 -5.91 4.68
N SER A 206 -0.59 -4.89 4.52
CA SER A 206 -0.12 -3.52 4.30
C SER A 206 -0.55 -2.59 5.42
N ALA A 207 0.04 -1.39 5.42
CA ALA A 207 -0.40 -0.30 6.26
C ALA A 207 -0.17 1.05 5.58
N ALA A 208 -0.95 2.05 5.97
CA ALA A 208 -0.89 3.41 5.42
C ALA A 208 -0.59 4.45 6.51
N PRO A 209 0.63 4.48 7.09
CA PRO A 209 1.00 5.55 8.01
C PRO A 209 1.04 6.90 7.29
N GLN A 210 0.88 7.99 8.04
CA GLN A 210 1.18 9.33 7.53
C GLN A 210 2.69 9.53 7.39
N CYS A 211 3.14 10.54 6.64
CA CYS A 211 4.58 10.73 6.40
C CYS A 211 5.37 11.13 7.66
N VAL A 212 4.72 11.67 8.70
CA VAL A 212 5.39 12.07 9.95
C VAL A 212 6.06 10.84 10.57
N PHE A 213 7.35 10.93 10.89
CA PHE A 213 8.12 9.81 11.39
C PHE A 213 8.61 10.06 12.84
N PRO A 214 8.43 9.12 13.78
CA PRO A 214 7.59 7.93 13.66
C PRO A 214 6.11 8.30 13.54
N ASP A 215 5.34 7.48 12.82
CA ASP A 215 3.89 7.67 12.72
C ASP A 215 3.23 7.47 14.09
N ALA A 216 2.31 8.36 14.46
CA ALA A 216 1.71 8.37 15.79
C ALA A 216 0.78 7.16 16.03
N ALA A 217 0.13 6.65 14.98
CA ALA A 217 -0.88 5.60 15.10
C ALA A 217 -0.31 4.20 14.83
N LEU A 218 0.69 4.10 13.97
CA LEU A 218 1.25 2.84 13.49
C LEU A 218 2.74 2.70 13.78
N GLY A 219 3.44 3.73 14.25
CA GLY A 219 4.90 3.69 14.44
C GLY A 219 5.39 2.58 15.37
N THR A 220 4.71 2.36 16.50
CA THR A 220 5.03 1.23 17.41
C THR A 220 4.74 -0.11 16.74
N TRP A 221 3.56 -0.24 16.12
CA TRP A 221 3.13 -1.46 15.42
C TRP A 221 4.10 -1.84 14.30
N LEU A 222 4.50 -0.89 13.46
CA LEU A 222 5.44 -1.08 12.36
C LEU A 222 6.77 -1.70 12.80
N ASN A 223 7.24 -1.39 14.01
CA ASN A 223 8.49 -1.95 14.52
C ASN A 223 8.38 -3.40 15.01
N HIS A 224 7.18 -3.87 15.34
CA HIS A 224 6.99 -5.17 16.01
C HIS A 224 6.15 -6.18 15.21
N ALA A 225 5.32 -5.70 14.29
CA ALA A 225 4.45 -6.50 13.46
C ALA A 225 5.09 -6.80 12.10
N TRP A 226 4.60 -7.85 11.45
CA TRP A 226 5.00 -8.17 10.09
C TRP A 226 4.16 -7.37 9.10
N VAL A 227 4.81 -6.66 8.20
CA VAL A 227 4.18 -5.89 7.12
C VAL A 227 4.92 -6.12 5.81
N ASP A 228 4.19 -6.30 4.72
CA ASP A 228 4.73 -6.55 3.38
C ASP A 228 4.85 -5.26 2.58
N MET A 229 3.89 -4.34 2.74
CA MET A 229 3.84 -3.05 2.03
C MET A 229 3.49 -1.90 3.00
N VAL A 230 4.15 -0.76 2.87
CA VAL A 230 3.83 0.46 3.62
C VAL A 230 3.50 1.57 2.63
N PHE A 231 2.24 1.99 2.60
CA PHE A 231 1.70 3.06 1.77
C PHE A 231 1.80 4.41 2.50
N VAL A 232 3.02 4.93 2.66
CA VAL A 232 3.24 6.17 3.40
C VAL A 232 2.50 7.33 2.74
N GLN A 233 1.57 7.94 3.46
CA GLN A 233 0.75 9.04 2.95
C GLN A 233 1.57 10.35 2.91
N PHE A 234 2.21 10.63 1.77
CA PHE A 234 3.00 11.86 1.55
C PHE A 234 2.10 13.02 1.11
N TYR A 235 1.06 13.30 1.88
CA TYR A 235 0.14 14.42 1.68
C TYR A 235 -0.46 14.87 3.02
N ASN A 236 -1.15 16.02 3.02
CA ASN A 236 -1.77 16.64 4.19
C ASN A 236 -0.83 16.91 5.39
N ASN A 237 0.49 16.85 5.18
CA ASN A 237 1.52 17.03 6.20
C ASN A 237 2.73 17.79 5.64
N PHE A 238 3.58 18.34 6.51
CA PHE A 238 4.76 19.11 6.11
C PHE A 238 5.77 18.28 5.29
N CYS A 239 5.83 16.97 5.54
CA CYS A 239 6.68 16.01 4.84
C CYS A 239 6.08 15.49 3.52
N GLY A 240 4.94 16.03 3.09
CA GLY A 240 4.26 15.60 1.87
C GLY A 240 5.04 15.87 0.59
N LEU A 241 4.52 15.38 -0.53
CA LEU A 241 5.15 15.46 -1.86
C LEU A 241 5.43 16.89 -2.35
N ASN A 242 4.72 17.89 -1.82
CA ASN A 242 5.04 19.30 -2.07
C ASN A 242 6.41 19.72 -1.53
N ALA A 243 6.99 18.96 -0.60
CA ALA A 243 8.32 19.16 -0.07
C ALA A 243 9.40 18.29 -0.77
N TYR A 244 9.03 17.55 -1.81
CA TYR A 244 9.97 16.67 -2.52
C TYR A 244 11.24 17.42 -2.96
N GLY A 245 12.41 16.87 -2.58
CA GLY A 245 13.71 17.47 -2.84
C GLY A 245 14.23 18.41 -1.75
N ASP A 246 13.43 18.76 -0.73
CA ASP A 246 13.90 19.47 0.47
C ASP A 246 14.22 18.47 1.58
N ALA A 247 15.52 18.23 1.84
CA ALA A 247 15.99 17.32 2.88
C ALA A 247 15.48 17.67 4.30
N LYS A 248 15.02 18.91 4.54
CA LYS A 248 14.45 19.31 5.83
C LYS A 248 13.07 18.73 6.09
N GLN A 249 12.34 18.37 5.04
CA GLN A 249 10.93 17.99 5.09
C GLN A 249 10.64 16.66 4.40
N TRP A 250 11.15 16.45 3.18
CA TRP A 250 10.99 15.19 2.46
C TRP A 250 11.77 14.07 3.15
N ASN A 251 11.05 13.08 3.66
CA ASN A 251 11.60 12.11 4.60
C ASN A 251 11.43 10.64 4.18
N PHE A 252 11.34 10.35 2.88
CA PHE A 252 11.34 8.95 2.41
C PHE A 252 12.56 8.17 2.93
N GLY A 253 13.69 8.86 3.12
CA GLY A 253 14.90 8.28 3.70
C GLY A 253 14.71 7.69 5.11
N ASP A 254 13.89 8.32 5.97
CA ASP A 254 13.61 7.77 7.30
C ASP A 254 12.87 6.43 7.20
N TRP A 255 11.90 6.35 6.28
CA TRP A 255 11.16 5.12 5.99
C TRP A 255 12.06 4.03 5.39
N ALA A 256 13.00 4.41 4.51
CA ALA A 256 13.97 3.48 3.95
C ALA A 256 14.94 2.94 5.03
N VAL A 257 15.44 3.82 5.91
CA VAL A 257 16.28 3.42 7.06
C VAL A 257 15.51 2.49 7.99
N TRP A 258 14.26 2.81 8.31
CA TRP A 258 13.38 1.93 9.10
C TRP A 258 13.20 0.55 8.46
N ALA A 259 12.91 0.51 7.16
CA ALA A 259 12.72 -0.74 6.41
C ALA A 259 13.96 -1.65 6.49
N LYS A 260 15.17 -1.07 6.52
CA LYS A 260 16.44 -1.81 6.60
C LYS A 260 16.86 -2.20 8.02
N THR A 261 16.48 -1.41 9.02
CA THR A 261 17.08 -1.52 10.36
C THR A 261 16.12 -1.94 11.45
N ARG A 262 14.80 -1.85 11.23
CA ARG A 262 13.79 -2.06 12.28
C ARG A 262 12.60 -2.94 11.88
N SER A 263 12.23 -2.99 10.60
CA SER A 263 11.11 -3.84 10.15
C SER A 263 11.35 -5.33 10.50
N LYS A 264 10.29 -6.01 10.98
CA LYS A 264 10.28 -7.46 11.19
C LYS A 264 10.36 -8.26 9.88
N ASN A 265 9.95 -7.63 8.77
CA ASN A 265 10.08 -8.16 7.42
C ASN A 265 11.21 -7.41 6.70
N ASP A 266 12.35 -8.07 6.51
CA ASP A 266 13.54 -7.52 5.82
C ASP A 266 13.32 -7.23 4.32
N LYS A 267 12.17 -7.65 3.78
CA LYS A 267 11.73 -7.43 2.40
C LYS A 267 10.54 -6.48 2.29
N VAL A 268 10.18 -5.78 3.38
CA VAL A 268 9.11 -4.78 3.35
C VAL A 268 9.37 -3.76 2.24
N ARG A 269 8.30 -3.37 1.55
CA ARG A 269 8.34 -2.37 0.48
C ARG A 269 7.65 -1.09 0.91
N VAL A 270 8.33 0.05 0.72
CA VAL A 270 7.82 1.39 1.03
C VAL A 270 7.33 2.04 -0.25
N PHE A 271 6.10 2.51 -0.25
CA PHE A 271 5.45 3.17 -1.38
C PHE A 271 5.32 4.67 -1.09
N ILE A 272 5.39 5.47 -2.15
CA ILE A 272 4.97 6.87 -2.09
C ILE A 272 3.45 6.90 -2.23
N GLY A 273 2.73 7.21 -1.14
CA GLY A 273 1.30 7.53 -1.17
C GLY A 273 1.07 8.95 -1.66
N ALA A 274 0.30 9.09 -2.75
CA ALA A 274 0.05 10.35 -3.44
C ALA A 274 -1.44 10.58 -3.66
N PRO A 275 -1.91 11.85 -3.59
CA PRO A 275 -3.23 12.20 -4.10
C PRO A 275 -3.30 11.98 -5.61
N ALA A 276 -4.34 11.32 -6.09
CA ALA A 276 -4.51 11.00 -7.50
C ALA A 276 -4.97 12.21 -8.34
N SER A 277 -5.45 13.27 -7.70
CA SER A 277 -5.86 14.53 -8.32
C SER A 277 -5.67 15.70 -7.34
N ALA A 278 -5.78 16.93 -7.84
CA ALA A 278 -5.69 18.15 -7.03
C ALA A 278 -6.78 18.28 -5.96
N THR A 279 -7.91 17.58 -6.12
CA THR A 279 -9.04 17.59 -5.19
C THR A 279 -9.09 16.35 -4.28
N ALA A 280 -8.18 15.40 -4.47
CA ALA A 280 -8.20 14.15 -3.71
C ALA A 280 -7.71 14.32 -2.26
N ALA A 281 -6.90 15.34 -1.98
CA ALA A 281 -6.38 15.67 -0.66
C ALA A 281 -6.23 17.20 -0.51
N GLY A 282 -6.01 17.68 0.71
CA GLY A 282 -5.83 19.11 0.99
C GLY A 282 -4.50 19.67 0.47
N THR A 283 -3.42 18.88 0.53
CA THR A 283 -2.10 19.24 0.00
C THR A 283 -1.39 18.02 -0.60
N GLY A 284 -0.24 18.21 -1.25
CA GLY A 284 0.63 17.11 -1.70
C GLY A 284 0.34 16.56 -3.10
N TYR A 285 -0.69 17.03 -3.80
CA TYR A 285 -0.87 16.69 -5.21
C TYR A 285 0.29 17.23 -6.06
N LEU A 286 0.84 16.38 -6.92
CA LEU A 286 1.81 16.76 -7.95
C LEU A 286 1.19 16.51 -9.32
N ASP A 287 1.52 17.35 -10.30
CA ASP A 287 1.28 16.97 -11.69
C ASP A 287 2.07 15.70 -12.05
N ILE A 288 1.62 14.99 -13.09
CA ILE A 288 2.14 13.66 -13.40
C ILE A 288 3.65 13.68 -13.71
N ALA A 289 4.17 14.73 -14.34
CA ALA A 289 5.58 14.84 -14.67
C ALA A 289 6.45 14.94 -13.40
N LYS A 290 5.99 15.71 -12.40
CA LYS A 290 6.67 15.79 -11.10
C LYS A 290 6.58 14.49 -10.32
N LEU A 291 5.43 13.81 -10.31
CA LEU A 291 5.31 12.50 -9.63
C LEU A 291 6.20 11.45 -10.29
N GLN A 292 6.27 11.42 -11.63
CA GLN A 292 7.16 10.53 -12.38
C GLN A 292 8.63 10.76 -12.04
N ASN A 293 9.05 12.02 -11.94
CA ASN A 293 10.39 12.38 -11.50
C ASN A 293 10.66 11.89 -10.07
N ALA A 294 9.76 12.21 -9.14
CA ALA A 294 9.88 11.80 -7.74
C ALA A 294 10.00 10.28 -7.59
N ALA A 295 9.13 9.52 -8.25
CA ALA A 295 9.16 8.07 -8.23
C ALA A 295 10.46 7.49 -8.82
N THR A 296 10.93 8.03 -9.96
CA THR A 296 12.14 7.55 -10.64
C THR A 296 13.38 7.75 -9.77
N GLU A 297 13.54 8.94 -9.20
CA GLU A 297 14.70 9.27 -8.37
C GLU A 297 14.64 8.52 -7.02
N THR A 298 13.46 8.41 -6.38
CA THR A 298 13.33 7.60 -5.16
C THR A 298 13.62 6.12 -5.41
N ALA A 299 13.17 5.55 -6.53
CA ALA A 299 13.47 4.18 -6.93
C ALA A 299 14.97 3.93 -7.13
N ARG A 300 15.71 4.94 -7.61
CA ARG A 300 17.18 4.88 -7.75
C ARG A 300 17.88 5.02 -6.41
N SER A 301 17.37 5.88 -5.53
CA SER A 301 17.97 6.16 -4.23
C SER A 301 17.75 5.07 -3.19
N PHE A 302 16.65 4.33 -3.22
CA PHE A 302 16.29 3.42 -2.13
C PHE A 302 15.82 2.06 -2.63
N SER A 303 16.51 0.99 -2.24
CA SER A 303 16.13 -0.37 -2.63
C SER A 303 14.85 -0.86 -1.95
N SER A 304 14.43 -0.21 -0.86
CA SER A 304 13.16 -0.47 -0.19
C SER A 304 11.94 0.08 -0.95
N PHE A 305 12.13 0.93 -1.97
CA PHE A 305 11.03 1.48 -2.77
C PHE A 305 10.23 0.36 -3.46
N GLY A 306 8.91 0.37 -3.26
CA GLY A 306 7.96 -0.61 -3.79
C GLY A 306 7.12 -0.11 -4.96
N GLY A 307 6.97 1.21 -5.07
CA GLY A 307 6.13 1.85 -6.07
C GLY A 307 5.28 2.99 -5.50
N ILE A 308 4.08 3.16 -6.06
CA ILE A 308 3.19 4.31 -5.79
C ILE A 308 1.86 3.83 -5.24
N MET A 309 1.33 4.50 -4.22
CA MET A 309 -0.05 4.34 -3.79
C MET A 309 -0.84 5.60 -4.18
N LEU A 310 -2.06 5.44 -4.68
CA LEU A 310 -2.94 6.54 -5.08
C LEU A 310 -4.24 6.57 -4.25
N TRP A 311 -4.53 7.74 -3.69
CA TRP A 311 -5.83 8.09 -3.13
C TRP A 311 -6.61 8.95 -4.13
N ASP A 312 -7.70 8.51 -4.77
CA ASP A 312 -8.24 7.14 -4.87
C ASP A 312 -8.55 6.80 -6.35
N ALA A 313 -9.15 5.65 -6.61
CA ALA A 313 -9.48 5.17 -7.96
C ALA A 313 -10.40 6.11 -8.76
N SER A 314 -11.38 6.71 -8.09
CA SER A 314 -12.33 7.63 -8.73
C SER A 314 -11.64 8.92 -9.17
N GLN A 315 -10.74 9.44 -8.34
CA GLN A 315 -9.93 10.62 -8.65
C GLN A 315 -8.90 10.31 -9.75
N ALA A 316 -8.25 9.15 -9.70
CA ALA A 316 -7.26 8.73 -10.68
C ALA A 316 -7.86 8.58 -12.09
N GLU A 317 -9.04 7.98 -12.19
CA GLU A 317 -9.77 7.82 -13.45
C GLU A 317 -10.17 9.17 -14.05
N ALA A 318 -10.67 10.09 -13.22
CA ALA A 318 -11.02 11.44 -13.65
C ALA A 318 -9.80 12.29 -14.06
N ASN A 319 -8.59 11.92 -13.63
CA ASN A 319 -7.37 12.68 -13.88
C ASN A 319 -6.59 12.19 -15.11
N ASN A 320 -7.27 12.00 -16.24
CA ASN A 320 -6.65 11.87 -17.57
C ASN A 320 -5.48 10.88 -17.68
N GLY A 321 -5.64 9.66 -17.17
CA GLY A 321 -4.63 8.61 -17.32
C GLY A 321 -3.48 8.68 -16.30
N TYR A 322 -3.69 9.37 -15.17
CA TYR A 322 -2.67 9.58 -14.14
C TYR A 322 -2.03 8.26 -13.65
N ALA A 323 -2.85 7.24 -13.34
CA ALA A 323 -2.38 5.93 -12.90
C ALA A 323 -1.57 5.20 -13.98
N GLN A 324 -2.01 5.26 -15.24
CA GLN A 324 -1.34 4.62 -16.37
C GLN A 324 0.03 5.25 -16.63
N ALA A 325 0.09 6.59 -16.60
CA ALA A 325 1.32 7.32 -16.83
C ALA A 325 2.38 7.03 -15.75
N ILE A 326 1.98 6.96 -14.47
CA ILE A 326 2.94 6.62 -13.41
C ILE A 326 3.35 5.14 -13.49
N LYS A 327 2.42 4.21 -13.77
CA LYS A 327 2.77 2.79 -13.97
C LYS A 327 3.75 2.62 -15.13
N GLN A 328 3.55 3.31 -16.24
CA GLN A 328 4.43 3.23 -17.40
C GLN A 328 5.87 3.67 -17.06
N THR A 329 6.01 4.77 -16.30
CA THR A 329 7.32 5.24 -15.81
C THR A 329 7.97 4.22 -14.90
N LEU A 330 7.21 3.66 -13.96
CA LEU A 330 7.69 2.64 -13.03
C LEU A 330 8.18 1.40 -13.78
N LYS A 331 7.38 0.84 -14.69
CA LYS A 331 7.77 -0.32 -15.52
C LYS A 331 9.03 -0.06 -16.35
N SER A 332 9.20 1.16 -16.86
CA SER A 332 10.36 1.53 -17.67
C SER A 332 11.66 1.62 -16.88
N ASN A 333 11.57 1.79 -15.56
CA ASN A 333 12.69 1.90 -14.64
C ASN A 333 12.74 0.73 -13.64
N SER A 334 11.97 -0.33 -13.87
CA SER A 334 11.75 -1.37 -12.85
C SER A 334 12.95 -2.29 -12.68
N SER A 335 13.16 -2.74 -11.44
CA SER A 335 14.19 -3.70 -11.07
C SER A 335 13.57 -4.88 -10.34
N CYS A 336 12.94 -5.78 -11.11
CA CYS A 336 12.34 -7.00 -10.58
C CYS A 336 13.40 -8.04 -10.21
N GLY A 337 13.53 -8.35 -8.91
CA GLY A 337 14.36 -9.47 -8.42
C GLY A 337 15.87 -9.31 -8.60
N SER A 338 16.35 -8.28 -9.28
CA SER A 338 17.76 -7.86 -9.25
C SER A 338 18.04 -7.21 -7.90
N THR A 339 19.10 -7.62 -7.22
CA THR A 339 19.75 -6.75 -6.23
C THR A 339 20.03 -5.44 -6.95
N SER A 340 19.26 -4.38 -6.66
CA SER A 340 19.57 -3.05 -7.15
C SER A 340 21.05 -2.84 -6.91
N THR A 341 21.84 -2.69 -7.97
CA THR A 341 23.25 -2.34 -7.83
C THR A 341 23.25 -0.90 -7.36
N LEU A 342 23.04 -0.74 -6.04
CA LEU A 342 23.17 0.53 -5.35
C LEU A 342 24.51 1.12 -5.77
N ALA A 343 24.51 2.43 -6.03
CA ALA A 343 25.76 3.09 -6.35
C ALA A 343 26.69 3.03 -5.12
N ASN A 344 28.00 3.02 -5.37
CA ASN A 344 28.96 3.18 -4.29
C ASN A 344 28.73 4.53 -3.59
N CYS A 345 28.99 4.60 -2.29
CA CYS A 345 28.88 5.87 -1.57
C CYS A 345 29.90 6.88 -2.13
N THR A 346 29.43 7.96 -2.76
CA THR A 346 30.30 8.99 -3.36
C THR A 346 30.58 10.18 -2.44
N ALA A 347 29.92 10.25 -1.28
CA ALA A 347 30.14 11.29 -0.28
C ALA A 347 31.30 10.91 0.64
N ASP A 348 31.96 11.92 1.22
CA ASP A 348 33.02 11.71 2.21
C ASP A 348 32.48 10.98 3.45
N ALA A 349 33.29 10.11 4.06
CA ALA A 349 32.88 9.40 5.27
C ALA A 349 32.59 10.37 6.42
N TRP A 350 31.50 10.13 7.16
CA TRP A 350 31.24 10.90 8.38
C TRP A 350 32.38 10.69 9.40
N THR A 351 32.76 11.77 10.09
CA THR A 351 33.84 11.76 11.08
C THR A 351 33.37 12.41 12.37
N ALA A 352 33.54 11.69 13.49
CA ALA A 352 33.17 12.17 14.81
C ALA A 352 33.92 13.46 15.20
N GLY A 353 33.21 14.39 15.85
CA GLY A 353 33.76 15.67 16.32
C GLY A 353 33.77 16.79 15.27
N ASN A 354 33.39 16.51 14.02
CA ASN A 354 33.20 17.53 13.00
C ASN A 354 31.84 18.25 13.15
N ASN A 355 31.81 19.51 12.71
CA ASN A 355 30.57 20.28 12.52
C ASN A 355 30.32 20.47 11.03
N TYR A 356 29.22 19.91 10.54
CA TYR A 356 28.78 19.95 9.16
C TYR A 356 27.77 21.08 8.96
N GLN A 357 27.91 21.84 7.87
CA GLN A 357 26.94 22.89 7.51
C GLN A 357 25.69 22.27 6.86
N ALA A 358 24.59 23.02 6.84
CA ALA A 358 23.37 22.60 6.13
C ALA A 358 23.68 22.25 4.66
N GLY A 359 23.13 21.14 4.17
CA GLY A 359 23.37 20.60 2.83
C GLY A 359 24.68 19.81 2.67
N ALA A 360 25.53 19.74 3.70
CA ALA A 360 26.70 18.87 3.68
C ALA A 360 26.26 17.40 3.57
N ARG A 361 26.96 16.63 2.73
CA ARG A 361 26.67 15.22 2.52
C ARG A 361 27.81 14.34 3.03
N VAL A 362 27.45 13.27 3.74
CA VAL A 362 28.40 12.30 4.28
C VAL A 362 27.92 10.88 4.03
N ALA A 363 28.86 9.95 3.86
CA ALA A 363 28.58 8.52 3.82
C ALA A 363 28.68 7.95 5.25
N HIS A 364 27.65 7.21 5.68
CA HIS A 364 27.63 6.51 6.96
C HIS A 364 26.60 5.37 6.94
N THR A 365 26.95 4.22 7.51
CA THR A 365 26.06 3.03 7.68
C THR A 365 25.30 2.57 6.42
N GLY A 366 25.91 2.69 5.24
CA GLY A 366 25.31 2.26 3.97
C GLY A 366 24.35 3.29 3.35
N PHE A 367 24.41 4.53 3.81
CA PHE A 367 23.63 5.64 3.27
C PHE A 367 24.50 6.88 3.04
N VAL A 368 24.08 7.70 2.07
CA VAL A 368 24.46 9.11 2.00
C VAL A 368 23.43 9.91 2.79
N TRP A 369 23.92 10.68 3.75
CA TRP A 369 23.13 11.55 4.62
C TRP A 369 23.38 13.01 4.25
N GLU A 370 22.31 13.80 4.20
CA GLU A 370 22.37 15.25 4.02
C GLU A 370 22.01 15.96 5.34
N ALA A 371 22.85 16.90 5.76
CA ALA A 371 22.60 17.69 6.96
C ALA A 371 21.44 18.67 6.70
N LYS A 372 20.35 18.55 7.47
CA LYS A 372 19.16 19.42 7.36
C LYS A 372 19.46 20.86 7.77
N TRP A 373 20.35 21.00 8.75
CA TRP A 373 20.91 22.25 9.29
C TRP A 373 22.36 22.01 9.73
N SER A 374 22.89 22.78 10.67
CA SER A 374 24.22 22.50 11.24
C SER A 374 24.19 21.17 12.01
N ALA A 375 24.96 20.18 11.58
CA ALA A 375 24.93 18.85 12.16
C ALA A 375 26.28 18.47 12.81
N SER A 376 26.21 17.88 13.99
CA SER A 376 27.36 17.41 14.78
C SER A 376 27.13 16.01 15.37
N SER A 377 25.87 15.59 15.46
CA SER A 377 25.47 14.23 15.83
C SER A 377 25.91 13.22 14.77
N GLU A 378 26.05 11.96 15.19
CA GLU A 378 26.26 10.84 14.28
C GLU A 378 24.99 10.63 13.43
N PRO A 379 25.09 10.62 12.08
CA PRO A 379 23.98 10.25 11.23
C PRO A 379 23.57 8.82 11.53
N GLY A 380 22.29 8.57 11.72
CA GLY A 380 21.81 7.22 11.95
C GLY A 380 20.56 7.19 12.80
N ASN A 381 19.89 6.05 12.71
CA ASN A 381 18.56 5.81 13.27
C ASN A 381 17.46 6.65 12.60
N ALA A 382 16.35 5.99 12.24
CA ALA A 382 15.13 6.69 11.88
C ALA A 382 14.58 7.39 13.14
N SER A 383 15.02 8.63 13.36
CA SER A 383 14.61 9.50 14.46
C SER A 383 13.72 10.66 14.00
N GLY A 384 13.41 10.68 12.69
CA GLY A 384 12.44 11.57 12.10
C GLY A 384 12.84 13.04 12.20
N GLU A 385 11.91 13.88 12.62
CA GLU A 385 12.11 15.33 12.68
C GLU A 385 13.27 15.76 13.59
N GLN A 386 13.57 14.98 14.63
CA GLN A 386 14.61 15.29 15.61
C GLN A 386 16.02 15.02 15.08
N SER A 387 16.14 14.30 13.97
CA SER A 387 17.43 14.06 13.32
C SER A 387 17.98 15.35 12.71
N GLU A 388 19.28 15.59 12.89
CA GLU A 388 20.03 16.62 12.15
C GLU A 388 20.28 16.21 10.69
N TRP A 389 20.09 14.92 10.37
CA TRP A 389 20.45 14.29 9.12
C TRP A 389 19.23 13.67 8.43
N MET A 390 19.20 13.73 7.10
CA MET A 390 18.24 13.02 6.26
C MET A 390 18.98 12.03 5.37
N ALA A 391 18.56 10.76 5.37
CA ALA A 391 19.07 9.80 4.39
C ALA A 391 18.54 10.20 3.01
N VAL A 392 19.43 10.45 2.04
CA VAL A 392 19.04 10.87 0.68
C VAL A 392 19.27 9.77 -0.36
N GLN A 393 20.07 8.75 -0.02
CA GLN A 393 20.41 7.64 -0.89
C GLN A 393 20.99 6.46 -0.10
N GLU A 394 20.60 5.24 -0.45
CA GLU A 394 21.27 3.97 -0.08
C GLU A 394 22.50 3.74 -0.98
N CYS A 395 23.58 3.24 -0.39
CA CYS A 395 24.83 2.98 -1.11
C CYS A 395 25.61 1.80 -0.52
N THR A 396 26.50 1.22 -1.33
CA THR A 396 27.36 0.09 -0.94
C THR A 396 28.83 0.46 -0.80
#